data_AF-A0AAV0WKV7-F1
#
_entry.id   AF-A0AAV0WKV7-F1
#
_cell.length_a   1.000
_cell.length_b   1.000
_cell.length_c   1.000
_cell.angle_alpha   90.00
_cell.angle_beta   90.00
_cell.angle_gamma   90.00
#
_symmetry.space_group_name_H-M   'P 1'
#
loop_
_entity.id
_entity.type
_entity.pdbx_description
1 polymer ?
#
loop_
_entity_poly.entity_id
_entity_poly.type
_entity_poly.pdbx_seq_one_letter_code
_entity_poly.pdbx_strand_id
1 'polypeptide(L)'
;MTALSYVRFKQCVVIEFLVAENVKPVDIHRLLLAVYGNQTLDVSSVRRWALRVNGSEVGKAIIADQDRSGRPVTVTDETHK
;
A
#
# COMPACT_ATOMS: atom_id res chain seq x y z
N MET A 1 5.08 -15.78 3.62
CA MET A 1 5.35 -14.37 4.01
C MET A 1 6.85 -14.20 4.22
N THR A 2 7.52 -13.38 3.42
CA THR A 2 8.93 -13.04 3.63
C THR A 2 9.06 -11.91 4.65
N ALA A 3 10.21 -11.79 5.33
CA ALA A 3 10.41 -10.76 6.36
C ALA A 3 10.11 -9.33 5.86
N LEU A 4 10.45 -9.03 4.60
CA LEU A 4 10.16 -7.74 3.96
C LEU A 4 8.66 -7.49 3.77
N SER A 5 7.89 -8.51 3.40
CA SER A 5 6.42 -8.42 3.27
C SER A 5 5.74 -8.16 4.63
N TYR A 6 6.29 -8.69 5.71
CA TYR A 6 5.74 -8.52 7.05
C TYR A 6 5.98 -7.12 7.61
N VAL A 7 7.17 -6.56 7.41
CA VAL A 7 7.48 -5.18 7.82
C VAL A 7 6.62 -4.17 7.06
N ARG A 8 6.41 -4.38 5.76
CA ARG A 8 5.50 -3.52 4.98
C ARG A 8 4.06 -3.61 5.42
N PHE A 9 3.57 -4.82 5.69
CA PHE A 9 2.22 -5.01 6.24
C PHE A 9 2.03 -4.21 7.54
N LYS A 10 2.97 -4.30 8.49
CA LYS A 10 2.93 -3.52 9.74
C LYS A 10 2.86 -2.01 9.50
N GLN A 11 3.68 -1.49 8.59
CA GLN A 11 3.67 -0.06 8.28
C GLN A 11 2.35 0.38 7.65
N CYS A 12 1.78 -0.42 6.73
CA CYS A 12 0.49 -0.11 6.12
C CYS A 12 -0.66 -0.08 7.15
N VAL A 13 -0.67 -1.00 8.12
CA VAL A 13 -1.63 -0.99 9.24
C VAL A 13 -1.50 0.30 10.06
N VAL A 14 -0.28 0.71 10.38
CA VAL A 14 -0.03 1.96 11.13
C VAL A 14 -0.45 3.18 10.32
N ILE A 15 -0.24 3.19 9.00
CA ILE A 15 -0.69 4.27 8.12
C ILE A 15 -2.22 4.37 8.15
N GLU A 16 -2.94 3.26 8.03
CA GLU A 16 -4.40 3.25 8.10
C GLU A 16 -4.92 3.83 9.43
N PHE A 17 -4.33 3.38 10.55
CA PHE A 17 -4.66 3.91 11.87
C PHE A 17 -4.44 5.43 11.97
N LEU A 18 -3.26 5.91 11.56
CA LEU A 18 -2.92 7.34 11.66
C LEU A 18 -3.71 8.23 10.68
N VAL A 19 -4.13 7.69 9.53
CA VAL A 19 -5.00 8.38 8.59
C VAL A 19 -6.41 8.52 9.17
N ALA A 20 -6.91 7.49 9.86
CA ALA A 20 -8.19 7.56 10.57
C ALA A 20 -8.16 8.61 11.71
N GLU A 21 -7.00 8.79 12.36
CA GLU A 21 -6.73 9.87 13.32
C GLU A 21 -6.46 11.24 12.65
N ASN A 22 -6.65 11.35 11.32
CA ASN A 22 -6.50 12.58 10.54
C ASN A 22 -5.08 13.19 10.58
N VAL A 23 -4.05 12.37 10.78
CA VAL A 23 -2.64 12.79 10.77
C VAL A 23 -2.19 13.03 9.32
N LYS A 24 -1.44 14.11 9.09
CA LYS A 24 -0.96 14.44 7.74
C LYS A 24 0.07 13.41 7.24
N PRO A 25 0.07 13.04 5.94
CA PRO A 25 0.99 12.02 5.41
C PRO A 25 2.49 12.29 5.65
N VAL A 26 2.89 13.57 5.71
CA VAL A 26 4.28 13.95 5.99
C VAL A 26 4.68 13.63 7.42
N ASP A 27 3.76 13.78 8.37
CA ASP A 27 3.98 13.51 9.79
C ASP A 27 3.93 11.99 10.03
N ILE A 28 3.03 11.28 9.34
CA ILE A 28 3.02 9.81 9.31
C ILE A 28 4.38 9.26 8.88
N HIS A 29 4.97 9.77 7.80
CA HIS A 29 6.29 9.32 7.36
C HIS A 29 7.38 9.59 8.41
N ARG A 30 7.34 10.73 9.11
CA ARG A 30 8.29 11.02 10.19
C ARG A 30 8.16 10.04 11.35
N LEU A 31 6.94 9.71 11.74
CA LEU A 31 6.66 8.71 12.79
C LEU A 31 7.15 7.32 12.38
N LEU A 32 6.88 6.90 11.14
CA LEU A 32 7.38 5.64 10.63
C LEU A 32 8.91 5.61 10.56
N LEU A 33 9.54 6.70 10.12
CA LEU A 33 11.00 6.81 10.03
C LEU A 33 11.67 6.68 11.40
N ALA A 34 11.06 7.24 12.44
CA ALA A 34 11.56 7.13 13.81
C ALA A 34 11.53 5.69 14.35
N VAL A 35 10.56 4.86 13.91
CA VAL A 35 10.38 3.49 14.41
C VAL A 35 11.06 2.44 13.53
N TYR A 36 10.94 2.56 12.21
CA TYR A 36 11.40 1.56 11.23
C TYR A 36 12.73 1.93 10.55
N GLY A 37 13.22 3.16 10.73
CA GLY A 37 14.49 3.62 10.16
C GLY A 37 14.57 3.39 8.65
N ASN A 38 15.65 2.76 8.20
CA ASN A 38 15.91 2.52 6.77
C ASN A 38 14.90 1.56 6.10
N GLN A 39 14.05 0.86 6.87
CA GLN A 39 13.02 -0.02 6.33
C GLN A 39 11.69 0.70 6.05
N THR A 40 11.64 2.01 6.30
CA THR A 40 10.44 2.83 6.13
C THR A 40 10.02 2.94 4.67
N LEU A 41 8.71 2.90 4.42
CA LEU A 41 8.13 3.25 3.13
C LEU A 41 8.45 4.70 2.78
N ASP A 42 8.80 4.96 1.52
CA ASP A 42 9.05 6.33 1.06
C ASP A 42 7.80 7.22 1.20
N VAL A 43 8.01 8.54 1.30
CA VAL A 43 6.95 9.53 1.46
C VAL A 43 5.85 9.38 0.40
N SER A 44 6.20 9.07 -0.84
CA SER A 44 5.25 8.89 -1.95
C SER A 44 4.39 7.64 -1.77
N SER A 45 4.97 6.55 -1.29
CA SER A 45 4.23 5.34 -0.91
C SER A 45 3.27 5.59 0.25
N VAL A 46 3.69 6.35 1.27
CA VAL A 46 2.82 6.75 2.39
C VAL A 46 1.63 7.58 1.90
N ARG A 47 1.87 8.56 1.01
CA ARG A 47 0.80 9.37 0.39
C ARG A 47 -0.19 8.52 -0.43
N ARG A 48 0.32 7.58 -1.22
CA ARG A 48 -0.52 6.68 -2.02
C ARG A 48 -1.39 5.79 -1.14
N TRP A 49 -0.85 5.31 -0.03
CA TRP A 49 -1.62 4.56 0.97
C TRP A 49 -2.67 5.43 1.65
N ALA A 50 -2.31 6.63 2.11
CA ALA A 50 -3.27 7.55 2.73
C ALA A 50 -4.44 7.89 1.80
N LEU A 51 -4.18 8.10 0.50
CA LEU A 51 -5.23 8.32 -0.49
C LEU A 51 -6.15 7.10 -0.65
N ARG A 52 -5.57 5.89 -0.68
CA ARG A 52 -6.33 4.63 -0.81
C ARG A 52 -7.24 4.41 0.41
N VAL A 53 -6.73 4.70 1.61
CA VAL A 53 -7.48 4.59 2.87
C VAL A 53 -8.62 5.61 2.89
N ASN A 54 -8.37 6.87 2.54
CA ASN A 54 -9.42 7.89 2.48
C ASN A 54 -10.53 7.60 1.47
N GLY A 55 -10.23 6.88 0.39
CA GLY A 55 -11.21 6.44 -0.60
C GLY A 55 -11.95 5.16 -0.21
N SER A 56 -11.58 4.51 0.89
CA SER A 56 -12.17 3.26 1.38
C SER A 56 -12.95 3.52 2.68
N GLU A 57 -13.90 2.66 3.00
CA GLU A 57 -14.50 2.69 4.35
C GLU A 57 -13.41 2.41 5.40
N VAL A 58 -13.44 3.15 6.51
CA VAL A 58 -12.46 3.02 7.61
C VAL A 58 -12.40 1.56 8.09
N GLY A 59 -11.20 0.98 8.15
CA GLY A 59 -11.00 -0.41 8.57
C GLY A 59 -11.29 -1.46 7.50
N LYS A 60 -11.68 -1.07 6.28
CA LYS A 60 -11.88 -1.97 5.13
C LYS A 60 -10.79 -1.84 4.06
N ALA A 61 -9.73 -1.07 4.31
CA ALA A 61 -8.64 -1.00 3.35
C ALA A 61 -7.99 -2.38 3.21
N ILE A 62 -7.94 -2.92 1.99
CA ILE A 62 -7.25 -4.19 1.74
C ILE A 62 -5.75 -3.94 1.88
N ILE A 63 -5.16 -4.40 2.98
CA ILE A 63 -3.73 -4.21 3.32
C ILE A 63 -2.83 -5.25 2.62
N ALA A 64 -3.42 -6.33 2.10
CA ALA A 64 -2.70 -7.37 1.38
C ALA A 64 -2.37 -6.95 -0.06
N ASP A 65 -1.23 -7.43 -0.57
CA ASP A 65 -0.93 -7.34 -2.00
C ASP A 65 -2.01 -8.11 -2.77
N GLN A 66 -2.61 -7.47 -3.78
CA GLN A 66 -3.50 -8.14 -4.71
C GLN A 66 -2.72 -9.01 -5.69
N ASP A 67 -3.38 -10.04 -6.20
CA ASP A 67 -2.84 -10.87 -7.27
C ASP A 67 -2.42 -9.97 -8.44
N ARG A 68 -1.15 -10.10 -8.83
CA ARG A 68 -0.62 -9.37 -9.97
C ARG A 68 -1.13 -10.06 -11.23
N SER A 69 -1.66 -9.27 -12.18
CA SER A 69 -1.93 -9.79 -13.52
C SER A 69 -0.64 -10.42 -14.04
N GLY A 70 -0.68 -11.73 -14.28
CA GLY A 70 0.46 -12.48 -14.80
C GLY A 70 0.85 -12.03 -16.21
N ARG A 71 1.65 -12.85 -16.89
CA ARG A 71 2.00 -12.60 -18.29
C ARG A 71 0.71 -12.54 -19.14
N PRO A 72 0.49 -11.48 -19.93
CA PRO A 72 -0.65 -11.44 -20.84
C PRO A 72 -0.57 -12.62 -21.82
N VAL A 73 -1.65 -13.39 -21.91
CA VAL A 73 -1.80 -14.45 -22.91
C VAL A 73 -2.15 -13.77 -24.23
N THR A 74 -1.34 -14.01 -25.26
CA THR A 74 -1.50 -13.45 -26.61
C THR A 74 -2.88 -13.76 -27.18
N VAL A 75 -3.53 -12.74 -27.74
CA VAL A 75 -4.77 -12.85 -28.51
C VAL A 75 -4.49 -13.65 -29.79
N THR A 76 -5.26 -14.71 -30.05
CA THR A 76 -5.30 -15.34 -31.37
C THR A 76 -6.32 -14.61 -32.24
N ASP A 77 -5.86 -14.04 -33.36
CA ASP A 77 -6.72 -13.46 -34.39
C ASP A 77 -7.36 -14.60 -35.22
N GLU A 78 -8.47 -15.15 -34.74
CA GLU A 78 -9.26 -16.16 -35.47
C GLU A 78 -10.32 -15.51 -36.40
N THR A 79 -10.47 -14.18 -36.37
CA THR A 79 -11.62 -13.50 -37.00
C THR A 79 -11.19 -12.38 -37.96
N HIS A 80 -10.44 -12.75 -38.99
CA HIS A 80 -10.43 -12.01 -40.26
C HIS A 80 -10.73 -13.00 -41.39
N LYS A 81 -12.01 -13.09 -41.78
CA LYS A 81 -12.43 -13.73 -43.02
C LYS A 81 -13.58 -12.94 -43.65
#